data_AF-A0A925FCQ9-F1
#
_entry.id   AF-A0A925FCQ9-F1
#
_cell.length_a   1.000
_cell.length_b   1.000
_cell.length_c   1.000
_cell.angle_alpha   90.00
_cell.angle_beta   90.00
_cell.angle_gamma   90.00
#
_symmetry.space_group_name_H-M   'P 1'
#
loop_
_entity.id
_entity.type
_entity.pdbx_description
1 polymer ?
#
loop_
_entity_poly.entity_id
_entity_poly.type
_entity_poly.pdbx_seq_one_letter_code
_entity_poly.pdbx_strand_id
1 'polypeptide(L)' 'MALREKYINPFTDFGFKKLFGTEPNKDLLIDFLNQVLPAYHQIKALSYTSNEHLGASELDRRAVFDLFCTSENG' A
#
# COMPACT_ATOMS: atom_id res chain seq x y z
N MET A 1 19.44 7.63 -21.45
CA MET A 1 18.54 8.26 -20.47
C MET A 1 17.30 7.39 -20.37
N ALA A 2 17.12 6.66 -19.27
CA ALA A 2 15.88 5.92 -19.06
C ALA A 2 14.73 6.93 -18.96
N LEU A 3 13.68 6.79 -19.77
CA LEU A 3 12.46 7.59 -19.61
C LEU A 3 11.95 7.35 -18.19
N ARG A 4 11.98 8.37 -17.33
CA ARG A 4 11.14 8.35 -16.13
C ARG A 4 9.72 8.47 -16.64
N GLU A 5 8.95 7.40 -16.51
CA GLU A 5 7.51 7.45 -16.77
C GLU A 5 6.92 8.60 -15.96
N LYS A 6 6.32 9.56 -16.66
CA LYS A 6 5.79 10.79 -16.06
C LYS A 6 4.56 10.51 -15.19
N TYR A 7 3.87 9.40 -15.46
CA TYR A 7 2.62 9.01 -14.83
C TYR A 7 2.73 7.58 -14.32
N ILE A 8 2.07 7.31 -13.20
CA ILE A 8 1.98 5.99 -12.61
C ILE A 8 0.55 5.51 -12.78
N ASN A 9 0.38 4.29 -13.28
CA ASN A 9 -0.93 3.64 -13.32
C ASN A 9 -1.20 2.93 -11.99
N PRO A 10 -2.13 3.41 -11.13
CA PRO A 10 -2.41 2.78 -9.83
C PRO A 10 -3.04 1.39 -9.95
N PHE A 11 -3.56 1.01 -11.12
CA PHE A 11 -4.16 -0.31 -11.35
C PHE A 11 -3.13 -1.40 -11.68
N THR A 12 -1.85 -1.06 -11.80
CA THR A 12 -0.78 -2.05 -11.92
C THR A 12 -0.15 -2.33 -10.56
N ASP A 13 0.36 -3.54 -10.35
CA ASP A 13 1.05 -3.89 -9.09
C ASP A 13 2.25 -2.97 -8.83
N PHE A 14 2.96 -2.56 -9.89
CA PHE A 14 4.03 -1.58 -9.79
C PHE A 14 3.52 -0.23 -9.29
N GLY A 15 2.46 0.30 -9.90
CA GLY A 15 1.96 1.61 -9.53
C GLY A 15 1.31 1.62 -8.15
N PHE A 16 0.59 0.55 -7.81
CA PHE A 16 0.01 0.36 -6.50
C PHE A 16 1.11 0.27 -5.42
N LYS A 17 2.17 -0.52 -5.64
CA LYS A 17 3.34 -0.57 -4.73
C LYS A 17 4.09 0.75 -4.66
N LYS A 18 4.20 1.48 -5.77
CA LYS A 18 4.89 2.77 -5.79
C LYS A 18 4.13 3.83 -5.00
N LEU A 19 2.80 3.79 -5.04
CA LEU A 19 1.94 4.71 -4.32
C LEU A 19 1.81 4.32 -2.85
N PHE A 20 1.49 3.07 -2.54
CA PHE A 20 1.10 2.64 -1.20
C PHE A 20 2.14 1.76 -0.47
N GLY A 21 3.26 1.41 -1.10
CA GLY A 21 4.27 0.52 -0.53
C GLY A 21 5.51 1.23 0.00
N THR A 22 5.45 2.55 0.23
CA THR A 22 6.60 3.33 0.71
C THR A 22 6.24 4.12 1.95
N GLU A 23 7.16 4.19 2.92
CA GLU A 23 6.99 4.95 4.17
C GLU A 23 6.52 6.40 3.96
N PRO A 24 7.06 7.19 3.00
CA PRO A 24 6.61 8.58 2.82
C PRO A 24 5.16 8.71 2.38
N ASN A 25 4.59 7.67 1.78
CA ASN A 25 3.22 7.67 1.27
C ASN A 25 2.26 6.91 2.19
N LYS A 26 2.69 6.59 3.41
CA LYS A 26 1.89 5.80 4.35
C LYS A 26 0.55 6.46 4.66
N ASP A 27 0.51 7.79 4.78
CA ASP A 27 -0.72 8.54 5.03
C ASP A 27 -1.76 8.36 3.91
N LEU A 28 -1.32 8.25 2.65
CA LEU A 28 -2.21 7.98 1.52
C LEU A 28 -2.86 6.59 1.63
N LEU A 29 -2.12 5.60 2.13
CA LEU A 29 -2.66 4.27 2.36
C LEU A 29 -3.67 4.28 3.53
N ILE A 30 -3.40 5.03 4.60
CA ILE A 30 -4.34 5.20 5.72
C ILE A 30 -5.65 5.79 5.20
N ASP A 31 -5.57 6.93 4.49
CA ASP A 31 -6.76 7.61 3.97
C ASP A 31 -7.55 6.71 3.03
N PHE A 32 -6.88 6.01 2.11
CA PHE A 32 -7.51 5.08 1.19
C PHE A 32 -8.27 3.97 1.93
N LEU A 33 -7.62 3.31 2.91
CA LEU A 33 -8.25 2.25 3.70
C LEU A 33 -9.42 2.80 4.52
N ASN A 34 -9.30 3.98 5.10
CA ASN A 34 -10.33 4.63 5.89
C ASN A 34 -11.59 5.01 5.09
N GLN A 35 -11.47 5.26 3.78
CA GLN A 35 -12.62 5.43 2.89
C GLN A 35 -13.39 4.12 2.63
N VAL A 36 -12.71 2.97 2.73
CA VAL A 36 -13.29 1.65 2.47
C VAL A 36 -13.78 0.99 3.76
N LEU A 37 -13.10 1.26 4.88
CA LEU A 37 -13.41 0.70 6.18
C LEU A 37 -14.58 1.42 6.85
N PRO A 38 -15.36 0.71 7.68
CA PRO A 38 -16.44 1.34 8.44
C PRO A 38 -15.89 2.26 9.54
N ALA A 39 -16.73 3.18 10.02
CA ALA A 39 -16.35 4.22 10.99
C ALA A 39 -15.73 3.69 12.31
N TYR A 40 -16.04 2.47 12.72
CA TYR A 40 -15.51 1.87 13.95
C TYR A 40 -14.17 1.14 13.77
N HIS A 41 -13.69 1.00 12.53
CA HIS A 41 -12.39 0.38 12.19
C HIS A 41 -11.41 1.39 11.57
N GLN A 42 -11.62 2.69 11.81
CA GLN A 42 -10.75 3.72 11.26
C GLN A 42 -9.33 3.56 11.82
N ILE A 43 -8.37 3.53 10.91
CA ILE A 43 -6.95 3.33 11.16
C ILE A 43 -6.35 4.69 11.51
N LYS A 44 -5.67 4.75 12.65
CA LYS A 44 -4.90 5.91 13.10
C LYS A 44 -3.42 5.80 12.71
N ALA A 45 -2.90 4.58 12.78
CA ALA A 45 -1.52 4.29 12.43
C ALA A 45 -1.44 2.93 11.75
N LEU A 46 -0.54 2.81 10.77
CA LEU A 46 -0.20 1.54 10.15
C LEU A 46 1.32 1.34 10.16
N SER A 47 1.76 0.09 10.10
CA SER A 47 3.15 -0.30 9.89
C SER A 47 3.20 -1.45 8.88
N TYR A 48 4.13 -1.39 7.93
CA TYR A 48 4.36 -2.50 7.02
C TYR A 48 5.09 -3.62 7.75
N THR A 49 4.62 -4.84 7.57
CA THR A 49 5.33 -6.04 8.05
C THR A 49 6.41 -6.41 7.04
N SER A 50 7.59 -6.82 7.52
CA SER A 50 8.76 -7.18 6.70
C SER A 50 8.60 -8.49 5.89
N ASN A 51 7.38 -8.98 5.65
CA ASN A 51 7.13 -10.13 4.78
C ASN A 51 7.10 -9.68 3.31
N GLU A 52 8.24 -9.21 2.81
CA GLU A 52 8.43 -9.00 1.38
C GLU A 52 8.50 -10.36 0.65
N HIS A 53 7.35 -11.00 0.42
CA HIS A 53 7.26 -12.08 -0.54
C HIS A 53 7.13 -11.45 -1.93
N LEU A 54 8.27 -11.10 -2.52
CA LEU A 54 8.34 -10.76 -3.94
C LEU A 54 7.98 -12.03 -4.74
N GLY A 55 6.76 -12.07 -5.28
CA GLY A 55 6.30 -13.15 -6.16
C GLY A 55 7.33 -13.46 -7.25
N ALA A 56 7.65 -14.74 -7.41
CA ALA A 56 8.76 -15.26 -8.22
C ALA A 56 8.64 -14.97 -9.74
N SER A 57 7.47 -14.57 -10.23
CA SER A 57 7.16 -14.35 -11.66
C SER A 57 6.38 -13.04 -11.84
N GLU A 58 6.62 -12.31 -12.94
CA GLU A 58 5.88 -11.07 -13.25
C GLU A 58 4.37 -11.26 -13.39
N LEU A 59 3.90 -12.47 -13.70
CA LEU A 59 2.48 -12.82 -13.79
C LEU A 59 1.85 -13.16 -12.42
N ASP A 60 2.67 -13.48 -11.40
CA ASP A 60 2.23 -13.85 -10.05
C ASP A 60 2.36 -12.70 -9.03
N ARG A 61 2.88 -11.53 -9.45
CA ARG A 61 3.15 -10.40 -8.55
C ARG A 61 1.89 -9.61 -8.20
N ARG A 62 0.86 -10.24 -7.64
CA ARG A 62 -0.19 -9.50 -6.94
C ARG A 62 0.44 -8.67 -5.82
N ALA A 63 0.14 -7.39 -5.76
CA ALA A 63 0.54 -6.53 -4.67
C ALA A 63 -0.21 -6.94 -3.39
N VAL A 64 0.47 -7.69 -2.53
CA VAL A 64 0.00 -8.07 -1.20
C VAL A 64 0.82 -7.31 -0.17
N PHE A 65 0.15 -6.64 0.76
CA PHE A 65 0.78 -5.96 1.88
C PHE A 65 0.27 -6.55 3.19
N ASP A 66 1.19 -7.03 4.00
CA ASP A 66 0.90 -7.38 5.40
C ASP A 66 1.04 -6.11 6.24
N LEU A 67 -0.09 -5.59 6.73
CA LEU A 67 -0.16 -4.33 7.46
C LEU A 67 -0.56 -4.59 8.92
N PHE A 68 0.19 -4.01 9.86
CA PHE A 68 -0.26 -3.86 11.23
C PHE A 68 -0.97 -2.52 11.37
N CYS A 69 -2.26 -2.55 11.67
CA CYS A 69 -3.08 -1.36 11.82
C CYS A 69 -3.45 -1.15 13.30
N THR A 70 -3.42 0.09 13.77
CA THR A 70 -3.89 0.50 15.09
C THR A 70 -5.06 1.45 14.93
N SER A 71 -6.17 1.15 15.60
CA SER A 71 -7.38 1.98 15.56
C SER A 71 -7.26 3.19 16.49
N GLU A 72 -8.18 4.15 16.39
CA GLU A 72 -8.27 5.22 17.38
C GLU A 72 -8.57 4.73 18.81
N ASN A 73 -9.22 3.58 18.93
CA ASN A 73 -9.67 3.02 20.21
C ASN A 73 -8.67 2.05 20.86
N GLY A 74 -7.48 1.90 20.27
CA GLY A 74 -6.49 0.89 20.65
C GLY A 74 -6.78 -0.46 20.00
#